data_AF-A0A924XKF7-F1
#
_entry.id   AF-A0A924XKF7-F1
#
_cell.length_a   1.000
_cell.length_b   1.000
_cell.length_c   1.000
_cell.angle_alpha   90.00
_cell.angle_beta   90.00
_cell.angle_gamma   90.00
#
_symmetry.space_group_name_H-M   'P 1'
#
loop_
_entity.id
_entity.type
_entity.pdbx_description
1 polymer ?
#
loop_
_entity_poly.entity_id
_entity_poly.type
_entity_poly.pdbx_seq_one_letter_code
_entity_poly.pdbx_strand_id
1 'polypeptide(L)'
;IFLHNPDIVFYLGGADPFENDKLGRLSLTIQGLRMRDEMVLKFAKSREVPIVTTMSGGYAKDINDTVEIHTNTIRAVKKIFG
;
A
#
# COMPACT_ATOMS: atom_id res chain seq x y z
N ILE A 1 4.04 -15.84 9.72
CA ILE A 1 2.76 -16.54 10.00
C ILE A 1 1.79 -15.48 10.51
N PHE A 2 0.53 -15.45 10.05
CA PHE A 2 -0.46 -14.62 10.75
C PHE A 2 -0.65 -15.23 12.14
N LEU A 3 -0.57 -14.42 13.20
CA LEU A 3 -0.80 -14.90 14.57
C LEU A 3 -2.25 -15.32 14.81
N HIS A 4 -3.16 -14.87 13.95
CA HIS A 4 -4.57 -15.22 13.91
C HIS A 4 -4.91 -15.88 12.57
N ASN A 5 -6.10 -16.48 12.46
CA ASN A 5 -6.56 -17.13 11.22
C ASN A 5 -7.64 -16.27 10.54
N PRO A 6 -7.28 -15.14 9.88
CA PRO A 6 -8.26 -14.27 9.25
C PRO A 6 -8.81 -14.91 7.97
N ASP A 7 -10.12 -14.81 7.77
CA ASP A 7 -10.76 -15.18 6.51
C ASP A 7 -10.52 -14.16 5.39
N ILE A 8 -10.20 -12.91 5.75
CA ILE A 8 -9.94 -11.80 4.83
C ILE A 8 -9.06 -10.74 5.48
N VAL A 9 -8.23 -10.06 4.68
CA VAL A 9 -7.43 -8.90 5.10
C VAL A 9 -7.94 -7.64 4.41
N PHE A 10 -8.18 -6.59 5.18
CA PHE A 10 -8.39 -5.23 4.66
C PHE A 10 -7.08 -4.44 4.80
N TYR A 11 -6.45 -4.13 3.68
CA TYR A 11 -5.23 -3.36 3.63
C TYR A 11 -5.50 -1.91 3.23
N LEU A 12 -5.26 -0.99 4.15
CA LEU A 12 -5.35 0.44 3.92
C LEU A 12 -4.01 0.96 3.38
N GLY A 13 -3.91 1.10 2.06
CA GLY A 13 -2.71 1.58 1.35
C GLY A 13 -2.58 3.10 1.41
N GLY A 14 -2.24 3.65 2.58
CA GLY A 14 -2.02 5.09 2.78
C GLY A 14 -0.75 5.60 2.09
N ALA A 15 -0.84 6.78 1.49
CA ALA A 15 0.24 7.54 0.88
C ALA A 15 0.89 8.54 1.85
N ASP A 16 0.31 8.77 3.02
CA ASP A 16 0.79 9.72 4.02
C ASP A 16 2.19 9.45 4.60
N PRO A 17 2.79 8.24 4.55
CA PRO A 17 4.19 8.08 4.93
C PRO A 17 5.21 8.68 3.94
N PHE A 18 4.73 9.22 2.82
CA PHE A 18 5.58 9.82 1.79
C PHE A 18 6.38 11.02 2.34
N GLU A 19 7.64 11.14 1.94
CA GLU A 19 8.56 12.17 2.43
C GLU A 19 8.08 13.62 2.21
N ASN A 20 7.25 13.86 1.19
CA ASN A 20 6.66 15.18 0.91
C ASN A 20 5.18 15.29 1.33
N ASP A 21 4.70 14.38 2.18
CA ASP A 21 3.37 14.46 2.78
C ASP A 21 3.30 15.54 3.87
N LYS A 22 2.19 16.27 3.93
CA LYS A 22 2.01 17.35 4.92
C LYS A 22 1.71 16.85 6.33
N LEU A 23 1.15 15.65 6.47
CA LEU A 23 0.57 15.16 7.73
C LEU A 23 1.31 13.93 8.30
N GLY A 24 1.80 13.01 7.46
CA GLY A 24 2.31 11.73 7.94
C GLY A 24 3.72 11.74 8.56
N ARG A 25 4.53 12.78 8.29
CA ARG A 25 5.84 13.03 8.96
C ARG A 25 6.81 11.85 8.94
N LEU A 26 6.75 11.01 7.91
CA LEU A 26 7.71 9.95 7.64
C LEU A 26 8.53 10.31 6.39
N SER A 27 9.51 9.49 6.03
CA SER A 27 10.44 9.77 4.93
C SER A 27 10.52 8.60 3.94
N LEU A 28 9.38 8.00 3.61
CA LEU A 28 9.35 6.99 2.55
C LEU A 28 9.32 7.66 1.17
N THR A 29 10.08 7.10 0.24
CA THR A 29 9.99 7.48 -1.18
C THR A 29 8.79 6.79 -1.83
N ILE A 30 8.37 7.26 -3.02
CA ILE A 30 7.33 6.58 -3.82
C ILE A 30 7.70 5.11 -4.07
N GLN A 31 8.98 4.84 -4.37
CA GLN A 31 9.48 3.48 -4.55
C GLN A 31 9.40 2.66 -3.25
N GLY A 32 9.71 3.28 -2.10
CA GLY A 32 9.58 2.64 -0.79
C GLY A 32 8.13 2.26 -0.47
N LEU A 33 7.17 3.14 -0.78
CA LEU A 33 5.74 2.87 -0.63
C LEU A 33 5.28 1.72 -1.54
N ARG A 34 5.74 1.71 -2.79
CA ARG A 34 5.48 0.58 -3.70
C ARG A 34 6.04 -0.74 -3.16
N MET A 35 7.26 -0.73 -2.61
CA MET A 35 7.87 -1.92 -2.01
C MET A 35 7.09 -2.43 -0.79
N ARG A 36 6.58 -1.51 0.05
CA ARG A 36 5.69 -1.83 1.17
C ARG A 36 4.41 -2.52 0.67
N ASP A 37 3.75 -1.95 -0.34
CA ASP A 37 2.52 -2.51 -0.89
C ASP A 37 2.77 -3.92 -1.46
N GLU A 38 3.86 -4.10 -2.23
CA GLU A 38 4.23 -5.42 -2.75
C GLU A 38 4.52 -6.42 -1.62
N MET A 39 5.14 -5.99 -0.52
CA MET A 39 5.43 -6.86 0.62
C MET A 39 4.15 -7.36 1.29
N VAL A 40 3.20 -6.47 1.58
CA VAL A 40 1.93 -6.84 2.22
C VAL A 40 1.10 -7.75 1.31
N LEU A 41 1.00 -7.41 0.03
CA LEU A 41 0.25 -8.19 -0.95
C LEU A 41 0.85 -9.60 -1.16
N LYS A 42 2.19 -9.71 -1.28
CA LYS A 42 2.87 -11.02 -1.35
C LYS A 42 2.68 -11.82 -0.06
N PHE A 43 2.68 -11.15 1.10
CA PHE A 43 2.47 -11.82 2.39
C PHE A 43 1.07 -12.44 2.48
N ALA A 44 0.02 -11.72 2.07
CA ALA A 44 -1.34 -12.26 2.01
C ALA A 44 -1.46 -13.37 0.97
N LYS A 45 -0.94 -13.15 -0.25
CA LYS A 45 -0.97 -14.14 -1.33
C LYS A 45 -0.29 -15.45 -0.95
N SER A 46 0.89 -15.40 -0.33
CA SER A 46 1.65 -16.60 0.06
C SER A 46 0.99 -17.42 1.17
N ARG A 47 -0.13 -16.94 1.71
CA ARG A 47 -0.92 -17.58 2.77
C ARG A 47 -2.32 -17.92 2.30
N GLU A 48 -2.61 -17.67 1.02
CA GLU A 48 -3.90 -17.96 0.40
C GLU A 48 -5.07 -17.25 1.10
N VAL A 49 -4.80 -16.11 1.76
CA VAL A 49 -5.82 -15.29 2.40
C VAL A 49 -6.25 -14.18 1.42
N PRO A 50 -7.55 -14.07 1.11
CA PRO A 50 -8.08 -12.96 0.31
C PRO A 50 -7.71 -11.60 0.92
N ILE A 51 -7.34 -10.66 0.06
CA ILE A 51 -7.01 -9.30 0.47
C ILE A 51 -7.82 -8.28 -0.32
N VAL A 52 -8.40 -7.33 0.40
CA VAL A 52 -9.04 -6.13 -0.16
C VAL A 52 -8.12 -4.96 0.10
N THR A 53 -7.75 -4.24 -0.96
CA THR A 53 -6.94 -3.03 -0.84
C THR A 53 -7.83 -1.81 -0.98
N THR A 54 -7.70 -0.88 -0.04
CA THR A 54 -8.40 0.41 -0.08
C THR A 54 -7.38 1.55 -0.05
N MET A 55 -7.70 2.65 -0.75
CA MET A 55 -6.96 3.91 -0.57
C MET A 55 -7.18 4.42 0.87
N SER A 56 -6.21 5.15 1.40
CA SER A 56 -6.29 5.81 2.71
C SER A 56 -5.63 7.19 2.60
N GLY A 57 -5.05 7.72 3.68
CA GLY A 57 -4.41 9.04 3.73
C GLY A 57 -3.45 9.33 2.57
N GLY A 58 -3.16 10.60 2.35
CA GLY A 58 -2.38 11.07 1.21
C GLY A 58 -2.62 12.56 1.00
N TYR A 59 -1.67 13.36 1.46
CA TYR A 59 -1.75 14.82 1.58
C TYR A 59 -0.46 15.46 1.07
N ALA A 60 0.14 14.85 0.04
CA ALA A 60 1.36 15.37 -0.59
C ALA A 60 1.16 16.81 -1.07
N LYS A 61 2.26 17.56 -1.09
CA LYS A 61 2.22 18.95 -1.59
C LYS A 61 1.80 19.00 -3.06
N ASP A 62 2.30 18.08 -3.88
CA ASP A 62 1.83 17.85 -5.25
C ASP A 62 0.84 16.67 -5.27
N ILE A 63 -0.35 16.91 -5.80
CA ILE A 63 -1.39 15.88 -5.94
C ILE A 63 -0.96 14.72 -6.85
N ASN A 64 -0.08 14.98 -7.83
CA ASN A 64 0.40 13.95 -8.74
C ASN A 64 1.22 12.88 -8.01
N ASP A 65 1.91 13.23 -6.92
CA ASP A 65 2.63 12.26 -6.09
C ASP A 65 1.65 11.31 -5.40
N THR A 66 0.58 11.84 -4.81
CA THR A 66 -0.48 11.01 -4.19
C THR A 66 -1.16 10.11 -5.21
N VAL A 67 -1.45 10.64 -6.41
CA VAL A 67 -2.02 9.84 -7.52
C VAL A 67 -1.07 8.72 -7.93
N GLU A 68 0.21 9.00 -8.11
CA GLU A 68 1.21 8.01 -8.51
C GLU A 68 1.41 6.94 -7.43
N ILE A 69 1.41 7.30 -6.15
CA ILE A 69 1.49 6.35 -5.03
C ILE A 69 0.31 5.38 -5.06
N HIS A 70 -0.93 5.88 -5.10
CA HIS A 70 -2.11 5.00 -5.12
C HIS A 70 -2.21 4.18 -6.42
N THR A 71 -1.80 4.75 -7.55
CA THR A 71 -1.74 4.01 -8.81
C THR A 71 -0.70 2.89 -8.73
N ASN A 72 0.43 3.10 -8.06
CA ASN A 72 1.42 2.06 -7.81
C ASN A 72 0.87 0.92 -6.94
N THR A 73 0.03 1.21 -5.96
CA THR A 73 -0.70 0.17 -5.21
C THR A 73 -1.54 -0.70 -6.15
N ILE A 74 -2.30 -0.09 -7.07
CA ILE A 74 -3.12 -0.83 -8.05
C ILE A 74 -2.24 -1.66 -9.00
N ARG A 75 -1.13 -1.08 -9.50
CA ARG A 75 -0.16 -1.80 -10.34
C ARG A 75 0.46 -2.99 -9.60
N ALA A 76 0.74 -2.84 -8.30
CA ALA A 76 1.26 -3.93 -7.46
C ALA A 76 0.22 -5.04 -7.28
N VAL A 77 -1.05 -4.70 -7.03
CA VAL A 77 -2.16 -5.67 -6.98
C VAL A 77 -2.23 -6.46 -8.29
N LYS A 78 -2.27 -5.77 -9.43
CA LYS A 78 -2.29 -6.40 -10.76
C LYS A 78 -1.10 -7.35 -10.92
N LYS A 79 0.13 -6.84 -10.74
CA LYS A 79 1.37 -7.64 -10.85
C LYS A 79 1.36 -8.90 -9.98
N ILE A 80 0.77 -8.85 -8.79
CA ILE A 80 0.83 -9.96 -7.82
C ILE A 80 -0.34 -10.94 -8.02
N PHE A 81 -1.54 -10.49 -8.37
CA PHE A 81 -2.74 -11.34 -8.41
C PHE A 81 -3.29 -11.61 -9.82
N GLY A 82 -2.82 -10.92 -10.87
CA GLY A 82 -3.30 -11.07 -12.25
C GLY A 82 -2.38 -10.43 -13.29
#